data_AF-W7DMW3-F1
#
_entry.id   AF-W7DMW3-F1
#
_cell.length_a   1.000
_cell.length_b   1.000
_cell.length_c   1.000
_cell.angle_alpha   90.00
_cell.angle_beta   90.00
_cell.angle_gamma   90.00
#
_symmetry.space_group_name_H-M   'P 1'
#
loop_
_entity.id
_entity.type
_entity.pdbx_description
1 polymer ?
#
loop_
_entity_poly.entity_id
_entity_poly.type
_entity_poly.pdbx_seq_one_letter_code
_entity_poly.pdbx_strand_id
1 'polypeptide(L)'
;MDFDVIVIGGGPSGLMAAIQAAEKNKKVLLVEKGPKLGRKLILSGGGRCNVTNRLPVEEIIRHVPGNGRFLYSAFHQFDNEDIILFFEKLGVALKEEDHGRMFPVSNSARSVADAMVARMEKLGVTVYMKTPVKSVLYENGQVRGIELADGQIKQAYSVIVAVGGKSVPRTGSTGDGYKFAMDAGHTITELYPTEVPITSLEPFITKRILQGISLRDVSLSVLGKKNKVVVTHRMDMIFTHFGISGPAALRCSMFVNQVLRKQELVWMELDLFPDESAGEVQKNVVQLLEENPKKAIKNALSPLLQEKLLLFLLEKAEINPENHYKQESPKKWEAFAALLKKLCFYCEWHA
;
A
#
# COMPACT_ATOMS: atom_id res chain seq x y z
N MET A 1 -19.65 -24.88 26.79
CA MET A 1 -18.85 -23.84 26.11
C MET A 1 -18.48 -22.78 27.13
N ASP A 2 -17.21 -22.39 27.18
CA ASP A 2 -16.70 -21.40 28.16
C ASP A 2 -17.05 -19.97 27.74
N PHE A 3 -17.13 -19.74 26.43
CA PHE A 3 -17.41 -18.47 25.77
C PHE A 3 -18.43 -18.65 24.65
N ASP A 4 -19.14 -17.58 24.31
CA ASP A 4 -19.98 -17.56 23.11
C ASP A 4 -19.13 -17.37 21.85
N VAL A 5 -18.17 -16.44 21.92
CA VAL A 5 -17.30 -16.07 20.81
C VAL A 5 -15.85 -15.99 21.29
N ILE A 6 -14.94 -16.62 20.55
CA ILE A 6 -13.50 -16.43 20.70
C ILE A 6 -12.98 -15.65 19.48
N VAL A 7 -12.22 -14.57 19.72
CA VAL A 7 -11.54 -13.79 18.69
C VAL A 7 -10.04 -14.02 18.80
N ILE A 8 -9.41 -14.45 17.71
CA ILE A 8 -7.96 -14.70 17.66
C ILE A 8 -7.28 -13.53 16.95
N GLY A 9 -6.52 -12.73 17.69
CA GLY A 9 -5.79 -11.57 17.20
C GLY A 9 -6.40 -10.25 17.67
N GLY A 10 -5.57 -9.38 18.26
CA GLY A 10 -5.91 -8.06 18.79
C GLY A 10 -5.61 -6.91 17.83
N GLY A 11 -5.71 -7.15 16.51
CA GLY A 11 -5.63 -6.11 15.48
C GLY A 11 -6.95 -5.36 15.29
N PRO A 12 -7.05 -4.37 14.37
CA PRO A 12 -8.26 -3.58 14.20
C PRO A 12 -9.53 -4.42 13.93
N SER A 13 -9.43 -5.46 13.09
CA SER A 13 -10.56 -6.35 12.83
C SER A 13 -10.97 -7.18 14.04
N GLY A 14 -10.00 -7.65 14.83
CA GLY A 14 -10.26 -8.43 16.04
C GLY A 14 -10.84 -7.58 17.17
N LEU A 15 -10.33 -6.37 17.37
CA LEU A 15 -10.88 -5.40 18.31
C LEU A 15 -12.33 -5.06 17.95
N MET A 16 -12.60 -4.77 16.67
CA MET A 16 -13.96 -4.47 16.20
C MET A 16 -14.89 -5.67 16.37
N ALA A 17 -14.46 -6.87 15.98
CA ALA A 17 -15.25 -8.09 16.13
C ALA A 17 -15.61 -8.37 17.60
N ALA A 18 -14.66 -8.18 18.52
CA ALA A 18 -14.89 -8.39 19.94
C ALA A 18 -15.86 -7.35 20.53
N ILE A 19 -15.72 -6.08 20.16
CA ILE A 19 -16.64 -5.01 20.56
C ILE A 19 -18.05 -5.33 20.08
N GLN A 20 -18.24 -5.59 18.78
CA GLN A 20 -19.56 -5.85 18.19
C GLN A 20 -20.23 -7.12 18.75
N ALA A 21 -19.44 -8.17 19.06
CA ALA A 21 -19.98 -9.36 19.70
C ALA A 21 -20.43 -9.08 21.14
N ALA A 22 -19.64 -8.34 21.92
CA ALA A 22 -19.97 -8.00 23.30
C ALA A 22 -21.15 -7.02 23.40
N GLU A 23 -21.30 -6.09 22.46
CA GLU A 23 -22.50 -5.22 22.36
C GLU A 23 -23.79 -6.00 22.13
N LYS A 24 -23.69 -7.22 21.58
CA LYS A 24 -24.81 -8.18 21.46
C LYS A 24 -24.96 -9.10 22.68
N ASN A 25 -24.42 -8.69 23.84
CA ASN A 25 -24.44 -9.42 25.10
C ASN A 25 -23.85 -10.84 25.01
N LYS A 26 -22.83 -11.03 24.16
CA LYS A 26 -22.10 -12.30 24.07
C LYS A 26 -20.94 -12.33 25.05
N LYS A 27 -20.67 -13.48 25.63
CA LYS A 27 -19.47 -13.72 26.43
C LYS A 27 -18.27 -13.92 25.51
N VAL A 28 -17.41 -12.91 25.42
CA VAL A 28 -16.30 -12.87 24.45
C VAL A 28 -14.95 -13.09 25.13
N LEU A 29 -14.10 -13.92 24.51
CA LEU A 29 -12.66 -14.01 24.77
C LEU A 29 -11.88 -13.51 23.56
N LEU A 30 -11.02 -12.51 23.74
CA LEU A 30 -10.01 -12.13 22.74
C LEU A 30 -8.64 -12.67 23.17
N VAL A 31 -7.95 -13.34 22.24
CA VAL A 31 -6.62 -13.92 22.47
C VAL A 31 -5.60 -13.25 21.55
N GLU A 32 -4.54 -12.68 22.12
CA GLU A 32 -3.44 -12.02 21.41
C GLU A 32 -2.10 -12.69 21.72
N LYS A 33 -1.36 -13.01 20.66
CA LYS A 33 -0.03 -13.63 20.74
C LYS A 33 1.01 -12.69 21.35
N GLY A 34 0.93 -11.40 21.03
CA GLY A 34 1.83 -10.37 21.49
C GLY A 34 1.53 -9.85 22.90
N PRO A 35 2.42 -9.01 23.44
CA PRO A 35 2.27 -8.44 24.78
C PRO A 35 1.32 -7.23 24.85
N LYS A 36 0.82 -6.76 23.71
CA LYS A 36 -0.06 -5.59 23.59
C LYS A 36 -1.02 -5.80 22.42
N LEU A 37 -2.22 -5.25 22.53
CA LEU A 37 -3.19 -5.14 21.43
C LEU A 37 -2.76 -4.03 20.45
N GLY A 38 -3.27 -4.08 19.22
CA GLY A 38 -3.13 -3.01 18.23
C GLY A 38 -1.70 -2.69 17.77
N ARG A 39 -0.72 -3.60 17.95
CA ARG A 39 0.71 -3.29 17.68
C ARG A 39 1.01 -2.81 16.26
N LYS A 40 0.28 -3.30 15.26
CA LYS A 40 0.39 -2.83 13.88
C LYS A 40 -0.45 -1.57 13.62
N LEU A 41 -1.59 -1.46 14.29
CA LEU A 41 -2.47 -0.28 14.23
C LEU A 41 -1.72 0.98 14.69
N ILE A 42 -0.97 0.90 15.79
CA ILE A 42 -0.20 2.04 16.31
C ILE A 42 0.96 2.51 15.41
N LEU A 43 1.34 1.71 14.41
CA LEU A 43 2.39 2.06 13.43
C LEU A 43 1.81 2.60 12.12
N SER A 44 0.49 2.49 11.91
CA SER A 44 -0.14 2.86 10.64
C SER A 44 -0.16 4.38 10.44
N GLY A 45 -0.21 4.82 9.18
CA GLY A 45 -0.26 6.24 8.85
C GLY A 45 0.90 7.06 9.44
N GLY A 46 2.11 6.46 9.55
CA GLY A 46 3.26 7.11 10.18
C GLY A 46 3.09 7.34 11.69
N GLY A 47 2.32 6.49 12.37
CA GLY A 47 1.98 6.63 13.78
C GLY A 47 0.77 7.52 14.06
N ARG A 48 0.12 8.07 13.02
CA ARG A 48 -1.09 8.89 13.14
C ARG A 48 -2.39 8.09 12.96
N CYS A 49 -2.32 6.93 12.30
CA CYS A 49 -3.43 6.10 11.86
C CYS A 49 -4.34 6.78 10.83
N ASN A 50 -4.17 6.43 9.56
CA ASN A 50 -5.19 6.66 8.53
C ASN A 50 -6.32 5.64 8.78
N VAL A 51 -7.35 6.04 9.52
CA VAL A 51 -8.40 5.18 10.10
C VAL A 51 -9.30 4.62 9.00
N THR A 52 -9.73 5.48 8.08
CA THR A 52 -10.64 5.15 6.98
C THR A 52 -10.46 6.16 5.84
N ASN A 53 -11.27 6.07 4.80
CA ASN A 53 -11.33 7.05 3.72
C ASN A 53 -12.79 7.49 3.51
N ARG A 54 -13.02 8.78 3.25
CA ARG A 54 -14.35 9.40 3.14
C ARG A 54 -14.88 9.49 1.71
N LEU A 55 -14.14 8.99 0.72
CA LEU A 55 -14.65 8.89 -0.64
C LEU A 55 -15.93 8.01 -0.69
N PRO A 56 -16.77 8.17 -1.73
CA PRO A 56 -17.92 7.30 -1.91
C PRO A 56 -17.53 5.82 -1.91
N VAL A 57 -18.39 4.95 -1.39
CA VAL A 57 -18.14 3.49 -1.27
C VAL A 57 -17.68 2.87 -2.59
N GLU A 58 -18.26 3.27 -3.71
CA GLU A 58 -17.85 2.80 -5.05
C GLU A 58 -16.39 3.15 -5.37
N GLU A 59 -15.92 4.32 -4.97
CA GLU A 59 -14.53 4.71 -5.14
C GLU A 59 -13.60 3.95 -4.18
N ILE A 60 -14.03 3.73 -2.93
CA ILE A 60 -13.28 2.92 -1.97
C ILE A 60 -13.09 1.50 -2.51
N ILE A 61 -14.15 0.88 -3.03
CA ILE A 61 -14.11 -0.47 -3.60
C ILE A 61 -13.13 -0.55 -4.78
N ARG A 62 -13.06 0.48 -5.64
CA ARG A 62 -12.07 0.55 -6.74
C ARG A 62 -10.63 0.65 -6.22
N HIS A 63 -10.43 1.24 -5.05
CA HIS A 63 -9.13 1.34 -4.37
C HIS A 63 -8.76 0.09 -3.56
N VAL A 64 -9.62 -0.94 -3.51
CA VAL A 64 -9.32 -2.25 -2.93
C VAL A 64 -9.19 -3.28 -4.07
N PRO A 65 -8.04 -3.32 -4.77
CA PRO A 65 -7.91 -4.13 -5.98
C PRO A 65 -7.91 -5.65 -5.68
N GLY A 66 -7.61 -6.05 -4.45
CA GLY A 66 -7.79 -7.42 -3.97
C GLY A 66 -9.23 -7.70 -3.54
N ASN A 67 -10.06 -8.21 -4.45
CA ASN A 67 -11.44 -8.61 -4.17
C ASN A 67 -12.35 -7.52 -3.56
N GLY A 68 -12.15 -6.23 -3.88
CA GLY A 68 -12.96 -5.13 -3.33
C GLY A 68 -14.48 -5.31 -3.47
N ARG A 69 -14.95 -5.92 -4.56
CA ARG A 69 -16.38 -6.22 -4.78
C ARG A 69 -16.98 -7.16 -3.73
N PHE A 70 -16.17 -8.01 -3.08
CA PHE A 70 -16.64 -8.85 -1.98
C PHE A 70 -17.16 -8.02 -0.80
N LEU A 71 -16.70 -6.77 -0.66
CA LEU A 71 -17.05 -5.89 0.45
C LEU A 71 -18.42 -5.21 0.31
N TYR A 72 -19.12 -5.29 -0.85
CA TYR A 72 -20.42 -4.64 -1.01
C TYR A 72 -21.43 -5.00 0.09
N SER A 73 -21.52 -6.28 0.45
CA SER A 73 -22.43 -6.74 1.50
C SER A 73 -22.02 -6.25 2.90
N ALA A 74 -20.71 -6.11 3.16
CA ALA A 74 -20.21 -5.57 4.41
C ALA A 74 -20.46 -4.06 4.50
N PHE A 75 -20.16 -3.30 3.44
CA PHE A 75 -20.42 -1.86 3.36
C PHE A 75 -21.91 -1.53 3.47
N HIS A 76 -22.82 -2.37 2.96
CA HIS A 76 -24.26 -2.15 3.18
C HIS A 76 -24.68 -2.23 4.67
N GLN A 77 -23.92 -2.94 5.51
CA GLN A 77 -24.23 -3.11 6.93
C GLN A 77 -23.45 -2.17 7.84
N PHE A 78 -22.23 -1.81 7.44
CA PHE A 78 -21.33 -0.95 8.20
C PHE A 78 -20.29 -0.34 7.25
N ASP A 79 -20.45 0.93 6.91
CA ASP A 79 -19.60 1.61 5.92
C ASP A 79 -18.51 2.53 6.50
N ASN A 80 -17.87 3.31 5.63
CA ASN A 80 -16.83 4.25 6.02
C ASN A 80 -17.36 5.42 6.87
N GLU A 81 -18.59 5.87 6.67
CA GLU A 81 -19.23 6.88 7.52
C GLU A 81 -19.62 6.26 8.88
N ASP A 82 -20.06 5.00 8.90
CA ASP A 82 -20.27 4.28 10.17
C ASP A 82 -18.96 4.11 10.97
N ILE A 83 -17.82 3.89 10.30
CA ILE A 83 -16.50 3.90 10.95
C ILE A 83 -16.22 5.27 11.60
N ILE A 84 -16.51 6.37 10.91
CA ILE A 84 -16.30 7.73 11.43
C ILE A 84 -17.16 7.93 12.69
N LEU A 85 -18.47 7.67 12.59
CA LEU A 85 -19.42 7.80 13.69
C LEU A 85 -19.07 6.88 14.87
N PHE A 86 -18.56 5.68 14.60
CA PHE A 86 -18.11 4.74 15.63
C PHE A 86 -16.99 5.36 16.46
N PHE A 87 -15.94 5.92 15.82
CA PHE A 87 -14.84 6.53 16.55
C PHE A 87 -15.23 7.83 17.26
N GLU A 88 -16.09 8.64 16.67
CA GLU A 88 -16.64 9.83 17.32
C GLU A 88 -17.39 9.49 18.61
N LYS A 89 -18.21 8.43 18.60
CA LYS A 89 -18.91 7.91 19.80
C LYS A 89 -17.94 7.39 20.86
N LEU A 90 -16.75 6.95 20.48
CA LEU A 90 -15.68 6.56 21.41
C LEU A 90 -14.84 7.77 21.90
N GLY A 91 -15.18 8.99 21.49
CA GLY A 91 -14.45 10.21 21.85
C GLY A 91 -13.19 10.46 21.02
N VAL A 92 -13.06 9.80 19.86
CA VAL A 92 -11.96 10.01 18.92
C VAL A 92 -12.48 10.75 17.69
N ALA A 93 -12.45 12.08 17.75
CA ALA A 93 -12.78 12.92 16.60
C ALA A 93 -11.82 12.66 15.43
N LEU A 94 -12.37 12.57 14.22
CA LEU A 94 -11.61 12.41 12.99
C LEU A 94 -11.60 13.70 12.16
N LYS A 95 -10.56 13.88 11.37
CA LYS A 95 -10.40 14.95 10.39
C LYS A 95 -10.04 14.37 9.04
N GLU A 96 -10.53 15.01 7.99
CA GLU A 96 -10.18 14.68 6.61
C GLU A 96 -8.90 15.41 6.19
N GLU A 97 -8.02 14.69 5.52
CA GLU A 97 -6.84 15.20 4.83
C GLU A 97 -6.98 14.97 3.31
N ASP A 98 -5.91 15.14 2.54
CA ASP A 98 -5.89 14.92 1.09
C ASP A 98 -6.49 13.57 0.66
N HIS A 99 -7.20 13.60 -0.47
CA HIS A 99 -7.83 12.43 -1.10
C HIS A 99 -8.78 11.64 -0.18
N GLY A 100 -9.50 12.34 0.72
CA GLY A 100 -10.49 11.75 1.61
C GLY A 100 -9.90 10.94 2.76
N ARG A 101 -8.59 11.00 3.02
CA ARG A 101 -7.96 10.23 4.10
C ARG A 101 -8.42 10.73 5.46
N MET A 102 -8.86 9.84 6.34
CA MET A 102 -9.36 10.21 7.67
C MET A 102 -8.34 9.87 8.75
N PHE A 103 -7.91 10.87 9.51
CA PHE A 103 -6.98 10.73 10.63
C PHE A 103 -7.64 11.19 11.94
N PRO A 104 -7.23 10.69 13.11
CA PRO A 104 -7.67 11.28 14.37
C PRO A 104 -7.15 12.71 14.48
N VAL A 105 -7.97 13.61 15.02
CA VAL A 105 -7.58 15.02 15.26
C VAL A 105 -6.32 15.11 16.12
N SER A 106 -6.15 14.16 17.05
CA SER A 106 -4.96 14.01 17.90
C SER A 106 -3.66 13.71 17.14
N ASN A 107 -3.73 13.32 15.86
CA ASN A 107 -2.62 12.77 15.08
C ASN A 107 -1.95 11.55 15.74
N SER A 108 -2.68 10.77 16.54
CA SER A 108 -2.12 9.64 17.30
C SER A 108 -2.85 8.34 17.01
N ALA A 109 -2.16 7.38 16.40
CA ALA A 109 -2.66 6.01 16.23
C ALA A 109 -2.92 5.32 17.57
N ARG A 110 -2.20 5.74 18.62
CA ARG A 110 -2.41 5.26 19.98
C ARG A 110 -3.78 5.67 20.52
N SER A 111 -4.26 6.89 20.25
CA SER A 111 -5.61 7.28 20.73
C SER A 111 -6.71 6.43 20.09
N VAL A 112 -6.54 6.00 18.85
CA VAL A 112 -7.47 5.07 18.17
C VAL A 112 -7.46 3.70 18.85
N ALA A 113 -6.27 3.13 19.07
CA ALA A 113 -6.13 1.82 19.72
C ALA A 113 -6.66 1.83 21.16
N ASP A 114 -6.27 2.84 21.95
CA ASP A 114 -6.64 2.95 23.36
C ASP A 114 -8.17 3.13 23.52
N ALA A 115 -8.82 3.87 22.62
CA ALA A 115 -10.29 4.01 22.62
C ALA A 115 -11.02 2.67 22.38
N MET A 116 -10.53 1.85 21.45
CA MET A 116 -11.10 0.51 21.21
C MET A 116 -10.87 -0.42 22.41
N VAL A 117 -9.67 -0.40 23.00
CA VAL A 117 -9.35 -1.20 24.19
C VAL A 117 -10.24 -0.81 25.38
N ALA A 118 -10.38 0.50 25.64
CA ALA A 118 -11.25 1.01 26.69
C ALA A 118 -12.72 0.63 26.45
N ARG A 119 -13.17 0.58 25.19
CA ARG A 119 -14.53 0.10 24.85
C ARG A 119 -14.69 -1.39 25.18
N MET A 120 -13.72 -2.22 24.83
CA MET A 120 -13.75 -3.66 25.16
C MET A 120 -13.79 -3.90 26.68
N GLU A 121 -12.99 -3.17 27.44
CA GLU A 121 -12.98 -3.26 28.91
C GLU A 121 -14.33 -2.89 29.50
N LYS A 122 -14.95 -1.79 29.04
CA LYS A 122 -16.30 -1.38 29.45
C LYS A 122 -17.38 -2.41 29.13
N LEU A 123 -17.19 -3.18 28.05
CA LEU A 123 -18.10 -4.24 27.62
C LEU A 123 -17.81 -5.59 28.29
N GLY A 124 -16.80 -5.68 29.16
CA GLY A 124 -16.47 -6.91 29.88
C GLY A 124 -15.84 -8.00 29.01
N VAL A 125 -15.18 -7.65 27.90
CA VAL A 125 -14.47 -8.64 27.07
C VAL A 125 -13.30 -9.22 27.86
N THR A 126 -13.20 -10.55 27.93
CA THR A 126 -12.04 -11.22 28.51
C THR A 126 -10.87 -11.16 27.53
N VAL A 127 -9.69 -10.73 27.97
CA VAL A 127 -8.51 -10.57 27.11
C VAL A 127 -7.33 -11.37 27.63
N TYR A 128 -6.81 -12.29 26.81
CA TYR A 128 -5.56 -13.01 27.07
C TYR A 128 -4.46 -12.50 26.13
N MET A 129 -3.39 -11.96 26.70
CA MET A 129 -2.20 -11.50 25.96
C MET A 129 -1.01 -12.40 26.23
N LYS A 130 0.00 -12.36 25.35
CA LYS A 130 1.14 -13.30 25.35
C LYS A 130 0.65 -14.76 25.28
N THR A 131 -0.43 -14.98 24.54
CA THR A 131 -1.11 -16.26 24.47
C THR A 131 -1.22 -16.68 23.00
N PRO A 132 -0.19 -17.31 22.42
CA PRO A 132 -0.27 -17.81 21.07
C PRO A 132 -1.31 -18.93 20.97
N VAL A 133 -2.13 -18.91 19.92
CA VAL A 133 -3.06 -20.01 19.59
C VAL A 133 -2.34 -21.00 18.69
N LYS A 134 -2.44 -22.29 19.02
CA LYS A 134 -1.79 -23.39 18.29
C LYS A 134 -2.67 -23.93 17.17
N SER A 135 -3.96 -24.12 17.44
CA SER A 135 -4.93 -24.66 16.49
C SER A 135 -6.35 -24.17 16.80
N VAL A 136 -7.20 -24.17 15.77
CA VAL A 136 -8.65 -24.07 15.93
C VAL A 136 -9.20 -25.49 15.90
N LEU A 137 -10.10 -25.81 16.83
CA LEU A 137 -10.63 -27.16 17.01
C LEU A 137 -11.92 -27.31 16.22
N TYR A 138 -11.97 -28.33 15.35
CA TYR A 138 -13.12 -28.67 14.52
C TYR A 138 -13.58 -30.09 14.83
N GLU A 139 -14.88 -30.30 14.96
CA GLU A 139 -15.51 -31.59 15.21
C GLU A 139 -16.84 -31.66 14.45
N ASN A 140 -17.07 -32.74 13.69
CA ASN A 140 -18.31 -32.95 12.92
C ASN A 140 -18.69 -31.75 12.03
N GLY A 141 -17.70 -31.12 11.40
CA GLY A 141 -17.89 -29.95 10.53
C GLY A 141 -18.22 -28.64 11.27
N GLN A 142 -18.09 -28.61 12.60
CA GLN A 142 -18.36 -27.42 13.43
C GLN A 142 -17.13 -27.03 14.24
N VAL A 143 -17.01 -25.75 14.55
CA VAL A 143 -15.97 -25.27 15.48
C VAL A 143 -16.34 -25.64 16.92
N ARG A 144 -15.34 -26.03 17.71
CA ARG A 144 -15.48 -26.35 19.14
C ARG A 144 -14.70 -25.42 20.07
N GLY A 145 -13.77 -24.64 19.53
CA GLY A 145 -12.94 -23.74 20.31
C GLY A 145 -11.53 -23.65 19.75
N ILE A 146 -10.56 -23.40 20.63
CA ILE A 146 -9.15 -23.26 20.30
C ILE A 146 -8.27 -24.04 21.28
N GLU A 147 -7.10 -24.47 20.78
CA GLU A 147 -5.99 -24.97 21.59
C GLU A 147 -4.93 -23.87 21.70
N LEU A 148 -4.55 -23.51 22.91
CA LEU A 148 -3.48 -22.56 23.20
C LEU A 148 -2.11 -23.25 23.07
N ALA A 149 -1.04 -22.47 22.88
CA ALA A 149 0.32 -23.01 22.73
C ALA A 149 0.82 -23.78 23.97
N ASP A 150 0.25 -23.54 25.15
CA ASP A 150 0.54 -24.26 26.39
C ASP A 150 -0.32 -25.53 26.58
N GLY A 151 -1.16 -25.88 25.60
CA GLY A 151 -2.03 -27.05 25.60
C GLY A 151 -3.40 -26.84 26.26
N GLN A 152 -3.67 -25.66 26.85
CA GLN A 152 -5.01 -25.37 27.36
C GLN A 152 -6.04 -25.28 26.22
N ILE A 153 -7.23 -25.79 26.47
CA ILE A 153 -8.36 -25.70 25.53
C ILE A 153 -9.35 -24.65 26.04
N LYS A 154 -9.84 -23.79 25.13
CA LYS A 154 -10.95 -22.85 25.40
C LYS A 154 -12.08 -23.15 24.44
N GLN A 155 -13.24 -23.48 24.99
CA GLN A 155 -14.39 -23.90 24.19
C GLN A 155 -15.31 -22.72 23.83
N ALA A 156 -15.80 -22.68 22.59
CA ALA A 156 -16.77 -21.67 22.16
C ALA A 156 -17.68 -22.14 21.02
N TYR A 157 -18.84 -21.50 20.89
CA TYR A 157 -19.77 -21.72 19.78
C TYR A 157 -19.31 -21.10 18.47
N SER A 158 -18.44 -20.08 18.54
CA SER A 158 -17.94 -19.38 17.35
C SER A 158 -16.50 -18.90 17.57
N VAL A 159 -15.70 -18.98 16.51
CA VAL A 159 -14.32 -18.51 16.49
C VAL A 159 -14.13 -17.55 15.31
N ILE A 160 -13.57 -16.38 15.58
CA ILE A 160 -13.22 -15.36 14.58
C ILE A 160 -11.71 -15.31 14.44
N VAL A 161 -11.19 -15.64 13.25
CA VAL A 161 -9.75 -15.58 12.94
C VAL A 161 -9.40 -14.17 12.43
N ALA A 162 -8.74 -13.37 13.28
CA ALA A 162 -8.38 -11.97 13.02
C ALA A 162 -6.88 -11.69 13.18
N VAL A 163 -6.04 -12.68 12.84
CA VAL A 163 -4.58 -12.67 13.09
C VAL A 163 -3.74 -11.88 12.05
N GLY A 164 -4.40 -11.28 11.06
CA GLY A 164 -3.75 -10.51 10.00
C GLY A 164 -2.99 -11.38 8.99
N GLY A 165 -2.15 -10.72 8.18
CA GLY A 165 -1.34 -11.37 7.14
C GLY A 165 0.07 -11.77 7.60
N LYS A 166 1.05 -11.61 6.70
CA LYS A 166 2.46 -11.98 6.94
C LYS A 166 3.45 -10.80 6.92
N SER A 167 2.98 -9.58 6.69
CA SER A 167 3.86 -8.39 6.65
C SER A 167 4.15 -7.84 8.05
N VAL A 168 5.38 -7.38 8.26
CA VAL A 168 5.89 -6.84 9.53
C VAL A 168 5.76 -7.86 10.69
N PRO A 169 6.35 -9.06 10.59
CA PRO A 169 6.11 -10.17 11.52
C PRO A 169 6.39 -9.83 13.00
N ARG A 170 7.30 -8.87 13.26
CA ARG A 170 7.56 -8.34 14.61
C ARG A 170 6.32 -7.81 15.33
N THR A 171 5.24 -7.45 14.62
CA THR A 171 3.97 -7.02 15.23
C THR A 171 3.06 -8.18 15.65
N GLY A 172 3.36 -9.42 15.25
CA GLY A 172 2.58 -10.62 15.56
C GLY A 172 1.90 -11.27 14.34
N SER A 173 1.84 -10.59 13.20
CA SER A 173 1.23 -11.11 11.96
C SER A 173 2.22 -11.98 11.19
N THR A 174 2.20 -13.29 11.48
CA THR A 174 3.14 -14.30 10.95
C THR A 174 2.50 -15.31 9.99
N GLY A 175 1.22 -15.14 9.67
CA GLY A 175 0.48 -16.02 8.76
C GLY A 175 -0.18 -17.25 9.41
N ASP A 176 -0.29 -17.29 10.73
CA ASP A 176 -0.86 -18.43 11.47
C ASP A 176 -2.31 -18.76 11.00
N GLY A 177 -3.07 -17.73 10.63
CA GLY A 177 -4.47 -17.86 10.19
C GLY A 177 -4.64 -18.62 8.87
N TYR A 178 -3.61 -18.65 8.01
CA TYR A 178 -3.65 -19.44 6.79
C TYR A 178 -3.73 -20.93 7.10
N LYS A 179 -2.99 -21.38 8.13
CA LYS A 179 -3.07 -22.77 8.60
C LYS A 179 -4.45 -23.08 9.16
N PHE A 180 -4.99 -22.22 10.02
CA PHE A 180 -6.33 -22.42 10.59
C PHE A 180 -7.41 -22.52 9.50
N ALA A 181 -7.32 -21.70 8.45
CA ALA A 181 -8.24 -21.77 7.32
C ALA A 181 -8.08 -23.06 6.50
N MET A 182 -6.85 -23.53 6.26
CA MET A 182 -6.62 -24.81 5.58
C MET A 182 -7.13 -26.01 6.39
N ASP A 183 -6.94 -25.99 7.71
CA ASP A 183 -7.44 -27.03 8.62
C ASP A 183 -9.00 -27.09 8.61
N ALA A 184 -9.66 -25.97 8.28
CA ALA A 184 -11.11 -25.89 8.05
C ALA A 184 -11.55 -26.25 6.61
N GLY A 185 -10.63 -26.60 5.71
CA GLY A 185 -10.91 -26.98 4.33
C GLY A 185 -10.90 -25.84 3.32
N HIS A 186 -10.46 -24.63 3.69
CA HIS A 186 -10.30 -23.53 2.73
C HIS A 186 -9.03 -23.66 1.89
N THR A 187 -9.03 -23.04 0.71
CA THR A 187 -7.82 -22.80 -0.09
C THR A 187 -7.24 -21.43 0.23
N ILE A 188 -5.92 -21.31 0.13
CA ILE A 188 -5.20 -20.05 0.34
C ILE A 188 -4.70 -19.56 -1.02
N THR A 189 -5.06 -18.34 -1.40
CA THR A 189 -4.49 -17.73 -2.60
C THR A 189 -3.00 -17.51 -2.40
N GLU A 190 -2.22 -17.59 -3.47
CA GLU A 190 -0.79 -17.30 -3.39
C GLU A 190 -0.53 -15.93 -2.77
N LEU A 191 0.37 -15.89 -1.81
CA LEU A 191 0.69 -14.67 -1.07
C LEU A 191 1.78 -13.92 -1.82
N TYR A 192 1.59 -12.61 -1.95
CA TYR A 192 2.58 -11.72 -2.53
C TYR A 192 2.59 -10.40 -1.74
N PRO A 193 3.72 -9.69 -1.70
CA PRO A 193 3.80 -8.40 -1.03
C PRO A 193 3.12 -7.32 -1.87
N THR A 194 2.61 -6.30 -1.16
CA THR A 194 1.98 -5.11 -1.73
C THR A 194 2.47 -3.88 -0.98
N GLU A 195 2.40 -2.71 -1.60
CA GLU A 195 2.90 -1.45 -1.02
C GLU A 195 4.37 -1.53 -0.59
N VAL A 196 5.18 -2.14 -1.46
CA VAL A 196 6.62 -2.36 -1.25
C VAL A 196 7.42 -1.67 -2.36
N PRO A 197 8.64 -1.20 -2.07
CA PRO A 197 9.53 -0.70 -3.12
C PRO A 197 9.75 -1.75 -4.22
N ILE A 198 9.97 -1.29 -5.46
CA ILE A 198 10.19 -2.16 -6.62
C ILE A 198 11.69 -2.16 -6.95
N THR A 199 12.28 -3.34 -7.13
CA THR A 199 13.69 -3.51 -7.48
C THR A 199 13.93 -3.48 -8.99
N SER A 200 15.11 -3.03 -9.40
CA SER A 200 15.53 -3.00 -10.81
C SER A 200 17.06 -3.10 -10.93
N LEU A 201 17.53 -3.82 -11.95
CA LEU A 201 18.95 -3.93 -12.30
C LEU A 201 19.39 -2.99 -13.41
N GLU A 202 18.51 -2.08 -13.83
CA GLU A 202 18.86 -1.10 -14.85
C GLU A 202 20.17 -0.37 -14.49
N PRO A 203 21.07 -0.14 -15.47
CA PRO A 203 22.37 0.47 -15.19
C PRO A 203 22.30 1.80 -14.42
N PHE A 204 21.26 2.60 -14.63
CA PHE A 204 21.08 3.87 -13.92
C PHE A 204 20.69 3.70 -12.44
N ILE A 205 20.12 2.54 -12.08
CA ILE A 205 19.85 2.13 -10.69
C ILE A 205 21.11 1.56 -10.06
N THR A 206 21.73 0.55 -10.70
CA THR A 206 22.88 -0.17 -10.13
C THR A 206 24.11 0.72 -9.99
N LYS A 207 24.31 1.66 -10.93
CA LYS A 207 25.35 2.70 -10.84
C LYS A 207 24.91 3.95 -10.07
N ARG A 208 23.71 3.95 -9.47
CA ARG A 208 23.16 5.02 -8.61
C ARG A 208 23.09 6.39 -9.28
N ILE A 209 22.93 6.44 -10.61
CA ILE A 209 22.91 7.68 -11.40
C ILE A 209 21.78 8.60 -10.93
N LEU A 210 20.57 8.03 -10.77
CA LEU A 210 19.37 8.78 -10.38
C LEU A 210 19.05 8.69 -8.89
N GLN A 211 19.91 8.07 -8.06
CA GLN A 211 19.60 7.86 -6.65
C GLN A 211 19.24 9.17 -5.92
N GLY A 212 18.12 9.16 -5.20
CA GLY A 212 17.65 10.27 -4.39
C GLY A 212 16.79 11.28 -5.15
N ILE A 213 16.70 11.18 -6.47
CA ILE A 213 15.82 12.04 -7.28
C ILE A 213 14.37 11.69 -6.97
N SER A 214 13.66 12.67 -6.41
CA SER A 214 12.24 12.60 -6.12
C SER A 214 11.46 13.32 -7.22
N LEU A 215 10.45 12.67 -7.75
CA LEU A 215 9.56 13.17 -8.78
C LEU A 215 8.18 13.37 -8.18
N ARG A 216 7.56 14.50 -8.51
CA ARG A 216 6.24 14.87 -8.02
C ARG A 216 5.22 14.63 -9.11
N ASP A 217 4.08 14.07 -8.72
CA ASP A 217 2.89 13.98 -9.58
C ASP A 217 3.15 13.37 -10.98
N VAL A 218 3.95 12.30 -11.02
CA VAL A 218 4.30 11.59 -12.26
C VAL A 218 3.38 10.40 -12.48
N SER A 219 3.16 10.01 -13.72
CA SER A 219 2.43 8.79 -14.06
C SER A 219 3.40 7.62 -14.22
N LEU A 220 3.24 6.60 -13.37
CA LEU A 220 3.99 5.36 -13.45
C LEU A 220 3.05 4.22 -13.89
N SER A 221 3.41 3.55 -14.97
CA SER A 221 2.62 2.47 -15.54
C SER A 221 3.34 1.12 -15.46
N VAL A 222 2.59 0.07 -15.14
CA VAL A 222 3.06 -1.32 -15.23
C VAL A 222 2.65 -1.89 -16.58
N LEU A 223 3.61 -2.41 -17.34
CA LEU A 223 3.36 -3.00 -18.65
C LEU A 223 3.32 -4.53 -18.58
N GLY A 224 2.27 -5.11 -19.12
CA GLY A 224 2.08 -6.54 -19.26
C GLY A 224 2.49 -7.07 -20.63
N LYS A 225 1.89 -8.19 -21.05
CA LYS A 225 2.16 -8.81 -22.35
C LYS A 225 1.95 -7.83 -23.51
N LYS A 226 2.87 -7.86 -24.49
CA LYS A 226 2.85 -6.98 -25.67
C LYS A 226 2.81 -5.49 -25.33
N ASN A 227 3.46 -5.09 -24.24
CA ASN A 227 3.55 -3.70 -23.75
C ASN A 227 2.20 -3.03 -23.48
N LYS A 228 1.15 -3.82 -23.17
CA LYS A 228 -0.14 -3.27 -22.77
C LYS A 228 -0.07 -2.78 -21.33
N VAL A 229 -0.55 -1.56 -21.10
CA VAL A 229 -0.70 -0.99 -19.75
C VAL A 229 -1.66 -1.86 -18.93
N VAL A 230 -1.18 -2.35 -17.79
CA VAL A 230 -1.97 -3.10 -16.80
C VAL A 230 -2.62 -2.13 -15.82
N VAL A 231 -1.84 -1.16 -15.35
CA VAL A 231 -2.28 -0.10 -14.46
C VAL A 231 -1.38 1.12 -14.65
N THR A 232 -1.93 2.30 -14.37
CA THR A 232 -1.19 3.55 -14.24
C THR A 232 -1.57 4.20 -12.92
N HIS A 233 -0.57 4.66 -12.18
CA HIS A 233 -0.76 5.47 -10.97
C HIS A 233 -0.02 6.79 -11.11
N ARG A 234 -0.77 7.90 -10.94
CA ARG A 234 -0.24 9.25 -10.95
C ARG A 234 -0.01 9.75 -9.53
N MET A 235 1.24 9.74 -9.08
CA MET A 235 1.66 10.14 -7.74
C MET A 235 3.15 10.48 -7.71
N ASP A 236 3.66 10.83 -6.53
CA ASP A 236 5.09 10.98 -6.30
C ASP A 236 5.85 9.64 -6.43
N MET A 237 7.09 9.71 -6.92
CA MET A 237 8.02 8.60 -7.04
C MET A 237 9.42 9.03 -6.59
N ILE A 238 10.24 8.10 -6.11
CA ILE A 238 11.65 8.35 -5.82
C ILE A 238 12.52 7.22 -6.36
N PHE A 239 13.64 7.58 -6.98
CA PHE A 239 14.69 6.63 -7.33
C PHE A 239 15.56 6.31 -6.11
N THR A 240 15.75 5.02 -5.83
CA THR A 240 16.51 4.51 -4.69
C THR A 240 17.79 3.81 -5.15
N HIS A 241 18.57 3.29 -4.20
CA HIS A 241 19.81 2.57 -4.51
C HIS A 241 19.59 1.15 -5.07
N PHE A 242 18.36 0.63 -5.06
CA PHE A 242 18.03 -0.72 -5.53
C PHE A 242 16.88 -0.76 -6.55
N GLY A 243 16.28 0.39 -6.88
CA GLY A 243 15.12 0.48 -7.75
C GLY A 243 14.31 1.75 -7.47
N ILE A 244 13.00 1.65 -7.41
CA ILE A 244 12.09 2.79 -7.20
C ILE A 244 11.20 2.60 -5.97
N SER A 245 10.80 3.71 -5.38
CA SER A 245 9.88 3.78 -4.23
C SER A 245 8.98 5.02 -4.37
N GLY A 246 8.29 5.39 -3.29
CA GLY A 246 7.29 6.46 -3.29
C GLY A 246 5.90 5.96 -3.70
N PRO A 247 4.84 6.72 -3.41
CA PRO A 247 3.46 6.27 -3.55
C PRO A 247 3.11 5.63 -4.90
N ALA A 248 3.62 6.17 -6.02
CA ALA A 248 3.38 5.61 -7.35
C ALA A 248 3.94 4.18 -7.47
N ALA A 249 5.18 3.98 -7.05
CA ALA A 249 5.86 2.68 -7.10
C ALA A 249 5.23 1.68 -6.10
N LEU A 250 4.92 2.13 -4.88
CA LEU A 250 4.30 1.28 -3.87
C LEU A 250 2.94 0.74 -4.34
N ARG A 251 2.10 1.59 -4.96
CA ARG A 251 0.82 1.14 -5.55
C ARG A 251 1.01 0.22 -6.76
N CYS A 252 2.02 0.46 -7.59
CA CYS A 252 2.33 -0.41 -8.72
C CYS A 252 2.85 -1.80 -8.28
N SER A 253 3.46 -1.93 -7.10
CA SER A 253 4.17 -3.15 -6.68
C SER A 253 3.32 -4.42 -6.71
N MET A 254 2.03 -4.33 -6.38
CA MET A 254 1.12 -5.47 -6.48
C MET A 254 0.99 -5.98 -7.91
N PHE A 255 0.83 -5.06 -8.87
CA PHE A 255 0.65 -5.39 -10.27
C PHE A 255 1.95 -5.92 -10.89
N VAL A 256 3.10 -5.40 -10.46
CA VAL A 256 4.41 -5.98 -10.82
C VAL A 256 4.47 -7.45 -10.42
N ASN A 257 4.11 -7.79 -9.17
CA ASN A 257 4.07 -9.18 -8.71
C ASN A 257 3.10 -10.05 -9.54
N GLN A 258 1.90 -9.53 -9.85
CA GLN A 258 0.94 -10.26 -10.68
C GLN A 258 1.43 -10.53 -12.11
N VAL A 259 2.18 -9.59 -12.68
CA VAL A 259 2.74 -9.73 -14.01
C VAL A 259 3.95 -10.68 -13.98
N LEU A 260 4.85 -10.57 -13.00
CA LEU A 260 6.02 -11.46 -12.85
C LEU A 260 5.62 -12.95 -12.70
N ARG A 261 4.43 -13.24 -12.18
CA ARG A 261 3.90 -14.61 -12.16
C ARG A 261 3.65 -15.22 -13.55
N LYS A 262 3.67 -14.40 -14.61
CA LYS A 262 3.39 -14.81 -15.99
C LYS A 262 4.56 -14.58 -16.95
N GLN A 263 5.63 -13.91 -16.52
CA GLN A 263 6.79 -13.53 -17.32
C GLN A 263 7.98 -13.18 -16.42
N GLU A 264 9.22 -13.36 -16.89
CA GLU A 264 10.43 -13.18 -16.07
C GLU A 264 10.74 -11.71 -15.73
N LEU A 265 10.40 -10.78 -16.63
CA LEU A 265 10.67 -9.35 -16.48
C LEU A 265 9.38 -8.54 -16.59
N VAL A 266 9.33 -7.41 -15.89
CA VAL A 266 8.23 -6.44 -16.00
C VAL A 266 8.78 -5.11 -16.46
N TRP A 267 8.22 -4.59 -17.54
CA TRP A 267 8.52 -3.24 -18.00
C TRP A 267 7.64 -2.23 -17.29
N MET A 268 8.23 -1.09 -16.97
CA MET A 268 7.54 0.08 -16.46
C MET A 268 7.69 1.22 -17.45
N GLU A 269 6.68 2.09 -17.53
CA GLU A 269 6.70 3.33 -18.31
C GLU A 269 6.48 4.50 -17.35
N LEU A 270 7.42 5.45 -17.33
CA LEU A 270 7.35 6.67 -16.55
C LEU A 270 7.08 7.87 -17.46
N ASP A 271 6.03 8.61 -17.13
CA ASP A 271 5.64 9.87 -17.75
C ASP A 271 5.83 11.01 -16.75
N LEU A 272 6.78 11.91 -17.05
CA LEU A 272 7.16 13.02 -16.18
C LEU A 272 6.19 14.20 -16.26
N PHE A 273 5.39 14.29 -17.32
CA PHE A 273 4.50 15.44 -17.59
C PHE A 273 3.10 14.93 -17.97
N PRO A 274 2.39 14.25 -17.06
CA PRO A 274 1.15 13.53 -17.41
C PRO A 274 0.01 14.42 -17.93
N ASP A 275 0.05 15.72 -17.67
CA ASP A 275 -0.95 16.70 -18.14
C ASP A 275 -0.70 17.21 -19.56
N GLU A 276 0.48 16.95 -20.11
CA GLU A 276 0.92 17.48 -21.39
C GLU A 276 1.05 16.35 -22.42
N SER A 277 0.61 16.58 -23.65
CA SER A 277 0.89 15.71 -24.78
C SER A 277 2.38 15.76 -25.14
N ALA A 278 2.87 14.75 -25.87
CA ALA A 278 4.26 14.74 -26.35
C ALA A 278 4.61 15.96 -27.21
N GLY A 279 3.65 16.47 -27.99
CA GLY A 279 3.82 17.70 -28.78
C GLY A 279 3.92 18.96 -27.92
N GLU A 280 3.13 19.06 -26.84
CA GLU A 280 3.21 20.18 -25.90
C GLU A 280 4.54 20.18 -25.14
N VAL A 281 4.97 19.02 -24.64
CA VAL A 281 6.28 18.88 -23.98
C VAL A 281 7.41 19.27 -24.94
N GLN A 282 7.37 18.81 -26.19
CA GLN A 282 8.38 19.18 -27.19
C GLN A 282 8.39 20.69 -27.44
N LYS A 283 7.21 21.32 -27.60
CA LYS A 283 7.09 22.76 -27.78
C LYS A 283 7.68 23.53 -26.60
N ASN A 284 7.38 23.10 -25.37
CA ASN A 284 7.87 23.72 -24.15
C ASN A 284 9.40 23.60 -24.01
N VAL A 285 9.97 22.43 -24.35
CA VAL A 285 11.42 22.23 -24.41
C VAL A 285 12.07 23.18 -25.42
N VAL A 286 11.54 23.24 -26.65
CA VAL A 286 12.06 24.11 -27.70
C VAL A 286 11.98 25.58 -27.30
N GLN A 287 10.86 26.00 -26.70
CA GLN A 287 10.68 27.38 -26.25
C GLN A 287 11.76 27.79 -25.22
N LEU A 288 12.03 26.96 -24.20
CA LEU A 288 13.06 27.24 -23.20
C LEU A 288 14.46 27.39 -23.82
N LEU A 289 14.75 26.59 -24.85
CA LEU A 289 16.01 26.62 -25.60
C LEU A 289 16.12 27.87 -26.48
N GLU A 290 15.02 28.30 -27.13
CA GLU A 290 14.98 29.48 -27.99
C GLU A 290 15.05 30.79 -27.21
N GLU A 291 14.53 30.83 -25.98
CA GLU A 291 14.69 31.96 -25.06
C GLU A 291 16.15 32.14 -24.60
N ASN A 292 16.95 31.06 -24.66
CA ASN A 292 18.34 31.03 -24.17
C ASN A 292 19.33 30.41 -25.18
N PRO A 293 19.37 30.86 -26.45
CA PRO A 293 19.98 30.11 -27.54
C PRO A 293 21.51 30.04 -27.48
N LYS A 294 22.13 30.88 -26.64
CA LYS A 294 23.59 30.94 -26.40
C LYS A 294 24.01 30.28 -25.08
N LYS A 295 23.07 29.76 -24.28
CA LYS A 295 23.42 28.98 -23.07
C LYS A 295 23.69 27.53 -23.47
N ALA A 296 24.53 26.85 -22.70
CA ALA A 296 24.64 25.40 -22.79
C ALA A 296 23.25 24.78 -22.52
N ILE A 297 22.89 23.72 -23.24
CA ILE A 297 21.57 23.06 -23.16
C ILE A 297 21.19 22.72 -21.71
N LYS A 298 22.13 22.18 -20.91
CA LYS A 298 21.87 21.85 -19.50
C LYS A 298 21.43 23.06 -18.66
N ASN A 299 21.94 24.25 -18.98
CA ASN A 299 21.63 25.49 -18.27
C ASN A 299 20.32 26.13 -18.79
N ALA A 300 20.00 25.94 -20.07
CA ALA A 300 18.74 26.39 -20.63
C ALA A 300 17.55 25.57 -20.12
N LEU A 301 17.74 24.26 -19.92
CA LEU A 301 16.71 23.33 -19.46
C LEU A 301 16.71 23.08 -17.94
N SER A 302 17.56 23.76 -17.16
CA SER A 302 17.59 23.61 -15.71
C SER A 302 16.26 23.93 -14.99
N PRO A 303 15.35 24.79 -15.52
CA PRO A 303 14.03 24.99 -14.93
C PRO A 303 13.08 23.79 -15.11
N LEU A 304 13.34 22.93 -16.09
CA LEU A 304 12.45 21.82 -16.46
C LEU A 304 12.60 20.62 -15.52
N LEU A 305 13.85 20.26 -15.18
CA LEU A 305 14.17 19.04 -14.44
C LEU A 305 15.37 19.22 -13.50
N GLN A 306 15.45 18.37 -12.48
CA GLN A 306 16.64 18.22 -11.65
C GLN A 306 17.84 17.78 -12.52
N GLU A 307 19.01 18.41 -12.29
CA GLU A 307 20.19 18.29 -13.15
C GLU A 307 20.59 16.84 -13.47
N LYS A 308 20.63 15.96 -12.46
CA LYS A 308 21.00 14.54 -12.69
C LYS A 308 20.05 13.83 -13.66
N LEU A 309 18.74 14.09 -13.54
CA LEU A 309 17.74 13.50 -14.43
C LEU A 309 17.82 14.11 -15.82
N LEU A 310 18.00 15.43 -15.90
CA LEU A 310 18.19 16.14 -17.17
C LEU A 310 19.38 15.58 -17.95
N LEU A 311 20.55 15.50 -17.33
CA LEU A 311 21.77 14.99 -17.96
C LEU A 311 21.60 13.53 -18.41
N PHE A 312 20.99 12.68 -17.58
CA PHE A 312 20.69 11.30 -17.93
C PHE A 312 19.79 11.17 -19.16
N LEU A 313 18.73 11.99 -19.24
CA LEU A 313 17.80 11.96 -20.37
C LEU A 313 18.39 12.55 -21.64
N LEU A 314 19.22 13.60 -21.53
CA LEU A 314 19.97 14.17 -22.66
C LEU A 314 20.95 13.14 -23.23
N GLU A 315 21.70 12.43 -22.36
CA GLU A 315 22.60 11.35 -22.77
C GLU A 315 21.84 10.25 -23.51
N LYS A 316 20.69 9.80 -22.99
CA LYS A 316 19.81 8.83 -23.66
C LYS A 316 19.27 9.32 -25.01
N ALA A 317 19.10 10.63 -25.19
CA ALA A 317 18.70 11.25 -26.45
C ALA A 317 19.90 11.58 -27.37
N GLU A 318 21.12 11.19 -26.98
CA GLU A 318 22.38 11.50 -27.68
C GLU A 318 22.63 13.01 -27.86
N ILE A 319 22.14 13.83 -26.93
CA ILE A 319 22.33 15.29 -26.92
C ILE A 319 23.52 15.64 -26.03
N ASN A 320 24.46 16.43 -26.55
CA ASN A 320 25.56 16.92 -25.73
C ASN A 320 25.08 18.09 -24.84
N PRO A 321 25.14 17.99 -23.51
CA PRO A 321 24.63 19.03 -22.61
C PRO A 321 25.39 20.37 -22.68
N GLU A 322 26.63 20.37 -23.18
CA GLU A 322 27.47 21.57 -23.34
C GLU A 322 27.20 22.31 -24.66
N ASN A 323 26.56 21.65 -25.63
CA ASN A 323 26.18 22.30 -26.88
C ASN A 323 25.14 23.38 -26.66
N HIS A 324 25.00 24.27 -27.65
CA HIS A 324 23.90 25.19 -27.78
C HIS A 324 22.79 24.59 -28.66
N TYR A 325 21.56 25.07 -28.51
CA TYR A 325 20.36 24.54 -29.18
C TYR A 325 20.55 24.23 -30.68
N LYS A 326 21.11 25.18 -31.43
CA LYS A 326 21.29 25.08 -32.90
C LYS A 326 22.36 24.07 -33.34
N GLN A 327 23.13 23.52 -32.41
CA GLN A 327 24.16 22.51 -32.71
C GLN A 327 23.60 21.08 -32.68
N GLU A 328 22.34 20.91 -32.25
CA GLU A 328 21.66 19.62 -32.20
C GLU A 328 20.54 19.53 -33.23
N SER A 329 20.30 18.33 -33.76
CA SER A 329 19.27 18.12 -34.79
C SER A 329 17.84 18.12 -34.22
N PRO A 330 16.83 18.59 -34.96
CA PRO A 330 15.42 18.55 -34.55
C PRO A 330 14.94 17.16 -34.09
N LYS A 331 15.39 16.09 -34.76
CA LYS A 331 15.04 14.71 -34.43
C LYS A 331 15.46 14.28 -33.02
N LYS A 332 16.56 14.83 -32.49
CA LYS A 332 16.99 14.54 -31.12
C LYS A 332 16.06 15.18 -30.09
N TRP A 333 15.49 16.35 -30.40
CA TRP A 333 14.50 16.99 -29.52
C TRP A 333 13.17 16.24 -29.48
N GLU A 334 12.75 15.65 -30.61
CA GLU A 334 11.61 14.72 -30.64
C GLU A 334 11.88 13.49 -29.75
N ALA A 335 13.08 12.89 -29.86
CA ALA A 335 13.47 11.76 -29.03
C ALA A 335 13.53 12.11 -27.53
N PHE A 336 14.08 13.29 -27.19
CA PHE A 336 14.13 13.79 -25.83
C PHE A 336 12.73 14.01 -25.26
N ALA A 337 11.83 14.67 -26.01
CA ALA A 337 10.44 14.85 -25.60
C ALA A 337 9.70 13.51 -25.42
N ALA A 338 9.95 12.54 -26.30
CA ALA A 338 9.41 11.19 -26.16
C ALA A 338 9.91 10.50 -24.88
N LEU A 339 11.18 10.67 -24.49
CA LEU A 339 11.73 10.14 -23.24
C LEU A 339 11.14 10.81 -22.00
N LEU A 340 10.83 12.12 -22.06
CA LEU A 340 10.16 12.82 -20.96
C LEU A 340 8.75 12.27 -20.71
N LYS A 341 8.06 11.86 -21.77
CA LYS A 341 6.72 11.26 -21.71
C LYS A 341 6.74 9.74 -21.44
N LYS A 342 7.79 9.04 -21.87
CA LYS A 342 7.86 7.58 -21.87
C LYS A 342 9.27 7.09 -21.63
N LEU A 343 9.75 7.25 -20.39
CA LEU A 343 10.96 6.57 -19.94
C LEU A 343 10.61 5.13 -19.57
N CYS A 344 10.96 4.20 -20.45
CA CYS A 344 10.80 2.76 -20.20
C CYS A 344 12.02 2.18 -19.49
N PHE A 345 11.77 1.35 -18.49
CA PHE A 345 12.81 0.60 -17.78
C PHE A 345 12.23 -0.70 -17.24
N TYR A 346 13.06 -1.74 -17.08
CA TYR A 346 12.59 -3.00 -16.51
C TYR A 346 12.80 -3.06 -15.00
N CYS A 347 11.91 -3.79 -14.35
CA CYS A 347 11.96 -4.14 -12.96
C CYS A 347 11.90 -5.66 -12.82
N GLU A 348 12.44 -6.13 -11.71
CA GLU A 348 12.42 -7.52 -11.31
C GLU A 348 12.11 -7.60 -9.82
N TRP A 349 11.69 -8.78 -9.37
CA TRP A 349 11.43 -9.02 -7.96
C TRP A 349 12.48 -9.96 -7.41
N HIS A 350 13.29 -9.47 -6.46
CA HIS A 350 14.07 -10.33 -5.57
C HIS A 350 13.25 -10.57 -4.31
N ALA A 351 12.85 -11.83 -4.10
CA ALA A 351 12.08 -12.25 -2.93
C ALA A 351 12.89 -12.18 -1.63
#